data_AF-A0A0A0A114-F1
#
_entry.id   AF-A0A0A0A114-F1
#
_cell.length_a   1.000
_cell.length_b   1.000
_cell.length_c   1.000
_cell.angle_alpha   90.00
_cell.angle_beta   90.00
_cell.angle_gamma   90.00
#
_symmetry.space_group_name_H-M   'P 1'
#
loop_
_entity.id
_entity.type
_entity.pdbx_description
1 polymer ?
#
loop_
_entity_poly.entity_id
_entity_poly.type
_entity_poly.pdbx_seq_one_letter_code
_entity_poly.pdbx_strand_id
1 'polypeptide(L)'
;LMAGIILEGVENEEKMERRGNLEEDLIGVVFKDDFSYHLRFQNYKVVPPNDAFEHIDTCFNFSSSDCKVPSYWYAGFLSVQSSIDAAIIQMKTNHSVWEEMKSISGVRLKSPPIKLVYKIDYIWFIIYIILCFSPYMYFLSVKVIREKKKLKVLMRAMGLQDIAFWLSWSLLYTVYVSITASLLTLITI
;
A
#
# COMPACT_ATOMS: atom_id res chain seq x y z
N LEU A 1 36.63 -0.13 -12.16
CA LEU A 1 36.91 -1.58 -12.10
C LEU A 1 36.14 -2.16 -10.94
N MET A 2 35.24 -3.10 -11.19
CA MET A 2 34.56 -3.89 -10.17
C MET A 2 35.58 -4.77 -9.42
N ALA A 3 36.28 -4.20 -8.45
CA ALA A 3 37.25 -4.94 -7.66
C ALA A 3 36.51 -5.91 -6.73
N GLY A 4 36.80 -7.21 -6.84
CA GLY A 4 36.22 -8.25 -5.98
C GLY A 4 35.09 -9.09 -6.59
N ILE A 5 34.75 -8.89 -7.88
CA ILE A 5 33.75 -9.73 -8.56
C ILE A 5 34.45 -10.86 -9.32
N ILE A 6 33.98 -12.08 -9.10
CA ILE A 6 34.43 -13.28 -9.81
C ILE A 6 33.46 -13.51 -10.96
N LEU A 7 33.99 -13.56 -12.18
CA LEU A 7 33.22 -13.88 -13.38
C LEU A 7 33.38 -15.36 -13.69
N GLU A 8 32.27 -16.08 -13.80
CA GLU A 8 32.25 -17.51 -14.14
C GLU A 8 31.27 -17.73 -15.29
N GLY A 9 31.72 -18.38 -16.36
CA GLY A 9 30.86 -18.82 -17.44
C GLY A 9 30.11 -20.09 -17.04
N VAL A 10 28.79 -20.12 -17.26
CA VAL A 10 27.94 -21.28 -16.95
C VAL A 10 27.40 -21.87 -18.25
N GLU A 11 27.45 -23.20 -18.39
CA GLU A 11 27.04 -23.92 -19.60
C GLU A 11 25.52 -23.85 -19.90
N ASN A 12 24.67 -23.74 -18.87
CA ASN A 12 23.22 -23.72 -19.00
C ASN A 12 22.56 -22.79 -17.97
N GLU A 13 21.47 -22.15 -18.37
CA GLU A 13 20.64 -21.26 -17.55
C GLU A 13 20.05 -21.99 -16.33
N GLU A 14 19.64 -23.25 -16.47
CA GLU A 14 19.08 -24.03 -15.36
C GLU A 14 20.10 -24.27 -14.23
N LYS A 15 21.37 -24.50 -14.58
CA LYS A 15 22.46 -24.67 -13.60
C LYS A 15 22.73 -23.35 -12.87
N MET A 16 22.64 -22.23 -13.58
CA MET A 16 22.75 -20.89 -13.02
C MET A 16 21.62 -20.59 -12.04
N GLU A 17 20.37 -20.90 -12.38
CA GLU A 17 19.21 -20.73 -11.50
C GLU A 17 19.34 -21.54 -10.20
N ARG A 18 19.73 -22.82 -10.31
CA ARG A 18 19.94 -23.68 -9.13
C ARG A 18 21.02 -23.12 -8.20
N ARG A 19 22.12 -22.60 -8.75
CA ARG A 19 23.17 -21.96 -7.95
C ARG A 19 22.72 -20.63 -7.36
N GLY A 20 21.99 -19.82 -8.12
CA GLY A 20 21.44 -18.56 -7.61
C GLY A 20 20.57 -18.79 -6.38
N ASN A 21 19.74 -19.83 -6.36
CA ASN A 21 18.90 -20.14 -5.21
C ASN A 21 19.68 -20.58 -3.96
N LEU A 22 20.95 -20.99 -4.10
CA LEU A 22 21.81 -21.44 -3.01
C LEU A 22 22.80 -20.35 -2.56
N GLU A 23 23.30 -19.56 -3.50
CA GLU A 23 24.31 -18.53 -3.29
C GLU A 23 23.65 -17.15 -3.38
N GLU A 24 23.50 -16.48 -2.24
CA GLU A 24 22.79 -15.20 -2.17
C GLU A 24 23.43 -14.09 -3.03
N ASP A 25 24.76 -14.10 -3.15
CA ASP A 25 25.54 -13.05 -3.83
C ASP A 25 25.76 -13.28 -5.32
N LEU A 26 25.16 -14.34 -5.87
CA LEU A 26 25.26 -14.65 -7.30
C LEU A 26 24.27 -13.82 -8.12
N ILE A 27 24.79 -13.07 -9.08
CA ILE A 27 24.01 -12.32 -10.06
C ILE A 27 24.12 -13.03 -11.40
N GLY A 28 22.99 -13.49 -11.93
CA GLY A 28 22.94 -14.16 -13.22
C GLY A 28 22.83 -13.16 -14.37
N VAL A 29 23.58 -13.39 -15.44
CA VAL A 29 23.48 -12.62 -16.69
C VAL A 29 23.28 -13.59 -17.84
N VAL A 30 22.17 -13.44 -18.57
CA VAL A 30 21.82 -14.30 -19.71
C VAL A 30 21.75 -13.43 -20.96
N PHE A 31 22.77 -13.52 -21.81
CA PHE A 31 22.78 -12.85 -23.11
C PHE A 31 21.86 -13.59 -24.09
N LYS A 32 20.98 -12.85 -24.76
CA LYS A 32 20.10 -13.39 -25.82
C LYS A 32 20.64 -13.02 -27.20
N ASP A 33 21.05 -11.77 -27.37
CA ASP A 33 21.68 -11.24 -28.59
C ASP A 33 22.85 -10.30 -28.22
N ASP A 34 23.52 -9.76 -29.24
CA ASP A 34 24.61 -8.77 -29.10
C ASP A 34 24.24 -7.50 -28.30
N PHE A 35 22.94 -7.21 -28.17
CA PHE A 35 22.41 -6.01 -27.53
C PHE A 35 21.35 -6.32 -26.46
N SER A 36 21.03 -7.58 -26.24
CA SER A 36 19.92 -7.99 -25.36
C SER A 36 20.40 -8.99 -24.32
N TYR A 37 20.08 -8.72 -23.07
CA TYR A 37 20.41 -9.59 -21.95
C TYR A 37 19.34 -9.54 -20.87
N HIS A 38 19.28 -10.60 -20.07
CA HIS A 38 18.45 -10.66 -18.88
C HIS A 38 19.33 -10.75 -17.63
N LEU A 39 19.03 -9.88 -16.68
CA LEU A 39 19.61 -9.95 -15.34
C LEU A 39 18.71 -10.79 -14.45
N ARG A 40 19.31 -11.75 -13.75
CA ARG A 40 18.63 -12.61 -12.79
C ARG A 40 19.14 -12.30 -11.40
N PHE A 41 18.26 -11.72 -10.59
CA PHE A 41 18.48 -11.39 -9.19
C PHE A 41 17.59 -12.25 -8.30
N GLN A 42 18.03 -12.47 -7.07
CA GLN A 42 17.20 -13.09 -6.05
C GLN A 42 15.96 -12.24 -5.75
N ASN A 43 14.80 -12.88 -5.63
CA ASN A 43 13.49 -12.22 -5.51
C ASN A 43 13.36 -11.31 -4.27
N TYR A 44 14.22 -11.49 -3.27
CA TYR A 44 14.24 -10.67 -2.06
C TYR A 44 15.25 -9.51 -2.12
N LYS A 45 16.23 -9.56 -3.04
CA LYS A 45 17.27 -8.52 -3.17
C LYS A 45 16.80 -7.33 -4.01
N VAL A 46 15.93 -7.58 -5.00
CA VAL A 46 15.43 -6.55 -5.91
C VAL A 46 13.93 -6.72 -6.07
N VAL A 47 13.19 -5.60 -5.97
CA VAL A 47 11.73 -5.60 -6.16
C VAL A 47 11.41 -5.94 -7.61
N PRO A 48 10.54 -6.92 -7.92
CA PRO A 48 10.21 -7.24 -9.31
C PRO A 48 9.58 -6.03 -10.01
N PRO A 49 9.94 -5.76 -11.29
CA PRO A 49 9.31 -4.72 -12.09
C PRO A 49 7.92 -5.22 -12.50
N ASN A 50 6.92 -5.02 -11.65
CA ASN A 50 5.55 -5.42 -11.94
C ASN A 50 4.63 -4.19 -11.84
N ASP A 51 4.10 -3.77 -12.99
CA ASP A 51 3.17 -2.64 -13.10
C ASP A 51 1.86 -2.87 -12.33
N ALA A 52 1.46 -4.13 -12.12
CA ALA A 52 0.27 -4.47 -11.34
C ALA A 52 0.45 -4.20 -9.84
N PHE A 53 1.69 -4.16 -9.37
CA PHE A 53 2.05 -3.76 -8.02
C PHE A 53 2.97 -2.54 -8.12
N GLU A 54 2.43 -1.41 -8.59
CA GLU A 54 2.94 -0.11 -8.16
C GLU A 54 2.85 -0.08 -6.63
N HIS A 55 3.87 -0.65 -5.96
CA HIS A 55 4.07 -0.48 -4.54
C HIS A 55 4.32 1.01 -4.38
N ILE A 56 3.28 1.74 -3.98
CA ILE A 56 3.43 3.02 -3.32
C ILE A 56 4.20 2.71 -2.04
N ASP A 57 5.52 2.63 -2.17
CA ASP A 57 6.40 2.25 -1.09
C ASP A 57 6.48 3.46 -0.15
N THR A 58 5.77 3.34 0.97
CA THR A 58 5.80 4.36 2.03
C THR A 58 7.10 4.20 2.81
N CYS A 59 8.14 4.74 2.21
CA CYS A 59 9.48 4.75 2.76
C CYS A 59 9.55 5.73 3.94
N PHE A 60 9.80 5.21 5.15
CA PHE A 60 10.10 6.02 6.33
C PHE A 60 11.62 5.99 6.55
N ASN A 61 12.26 7.15 6.75
CA ASN A 61 13.69 7.24 7.09
C ASN A 61 14.72 6.55 6.16
N PHE A 62 14.40 6.23 4.91
CA PHE A 62 15.34 5.76 3.85
C PHE A 62 16.33 4.65 4.24
N SER A 63 16.05 3.94 5.33
CA SER A 63 16.78 2.73 5.72
C SER A 63 16.47 1.63 4.71
N SER A 64 17.43 0.73 4.46
CA SER A 64 17.21 -0.47 3.65
C SER A 64 16.09 -1.36 4.23
N SER A 65 15.79 -1.24 5.53
CA SER A 65 14.67 -1.92 6.18
C SER A 65 13.30 -1.38 5.78
N ASP A 66 13.21 -0.08 5.50
CA ASP A 66 11.95 0.65 5.41
C ASP A 66 11.64 1.09 3.97
N CYS A 67 12.59 0.89 3.06
CA CYS A 67 12.55 1.39 1.69
C CYS A 67 13.07 0.32 0.74
N LYS A 68 12.16 -0.32 -0.01
CA LYS A 68 12.53 -1.32 -1.01
C LYS A 68 12.80 -0.71 -2.38
N VAL A 69 12.25 0.47 -2.69
CA VAL A 69 12.53 1.19 -3.96
C VAL A 69 14.03 1.38 -4.25
N PRO A 70 14.89 1.84 -3.32
CA PRO A 70 16.32 1.99 -3.59
C PRO A 70 17.10 0.66 -3.58
N SER A 71 16.42 -0.50 -3.45
CA SER A 71 17.07 -1.81 -3.53
C SER A 71 17.83 -2.00 -4.85
N TYR A 72 17.31 -1.50 -5.97
CA TYR A 72 18.00 -1.48 -7.26
C TYR A 72 19.37 -0.78 -7.22
N TRP A 73 19.54 0.20 -6.33
CA TRP A 73 20.78 0.95 -6.16
C TRP A 73 21.77 0.19 -5.26
N TYR A 74 21.31 -0.25 -4.09
CA TYR A 74 22.18 -0.87 -3.08
C TYR A 74 22.46 -2.36 -3.34
N ALA A 75 21.56 -3.08 -4.02
CA ALA A 75 21.74 -4.49 -4.39
C ALA A 75 22.63 -4.67 -5.64
N GLY A 76 23.13 -3.58 -6.23
CA GLY A 76 24.09 -3.63 -7.34
C GLY A 76 23.47 -3.83 -8.72
N PHE A 77 22.13 -3.91 -8.85
CA PHE A 77 21.45 -4.03 -10.15
C PHE A 77 21.89 -2.93 -11.11
N LEU A 78 21.80 -1.66 -10.69
CA LEU A 78 22.14 -0.52 -11.55
C LEU A 78 23.64 -0.48 -11.90
N SER A 79 24.50 -0.95 -11.00
CA SER A 79 25.95 -1.01 -11.23
C SER A 79 26.32 -2.09 -12.26
N VAL A 80 25.69 -3.26 -12.18
CA VAL A 80 25.88 -4.35 -13.16
C VAL A 80 25.31 -3.94 -14.51
N GLN A 81 24.09 -3.39 -14.53
CA GLN A 81 23.44 -2.92 -15.76
C GLN A 81 24.28 -1.86 -16.47
N SER A 82 24.69 -0.80 -15.77
CA SER A 82 25.51 0.27 -16.38
C SER A 82 26.84 -0.25 -16.90
N SER A 83 27.47 -1.20 -16.21
CA SER A 83 28.75 -1.75 -16.67
C SER A 83 28.62 -2.66 -17.90
N ILE A 84 27.56 -3.46 -17.99
CA ILE A 84 27.27 -4.27 -19.19
C ILE A 84 26.93 -3.34 -20.35
N ASP A 85 26.06 -2.35 -20.13
CA ASP A 85 25.67 -1.40 -21.18
C ASP A 85 26.87 -0.59 -21.69
N ALA A 86 27.75 -0.13 -20.79
CA ALA A 86 29.00 0.53 -21.17
C ALA A 86 29.89 -0.37 -22.05
N ALA A 87 30.01 -1.65 -21.69
CA ALA A 87 30.82 -2.62 -22.43
C ALA A 87 30.23 -2.92 -23.82
N ILE A 88 28.90 -3.07 -23.93
CA ILE A 88 28.21 -3.28 -25.21
C ILE A 88 28.40 -2.05 -26.11
N ILE A 89 28.22 -0.84 -25.56
CA ILE A 89 28.41 0.41 -26.33
C ILE A 89 29.86 0.51 -26.81
N GLN A 90 30.83 0.24 -25.93
CA GLN A 90 32.24 0.27 -26.29
C GLN A 90 32.58 -0.74 -27.39
N MET A 91 32.05 -1.97 -27.29
CA MET A 91 32.25 -3.01 -28.28
C MET A 91 31.71 -2.61 -29.66
N LYS A 92 30.57 -1.92 -29.72
CA LYS A 92 29.87 -1.60 -30.98
C LYS A 92 30.30 -0.29 -31.61
N THR A 93 30.63 0.71 -30.80
CA THR A 93 31.00 2.06 -31.26
C THR A 93 32.51 2.29 -31.29
N ASN A 94 33.29 1.37 -30.73
CA ASN A 94 34.73 1.53 -30.50
C ASN A 94 35.07 2.79 -29.68
N HIS A 95 34.10 3.32 -28.92
CA HIS A 95 34.22 4.48 -28.05
C HIS A 95 33.84 4.10 -26.62
N SER A 96 34.74 4.36 -25.67
CA SER A 96 34.48 4.06 -24.26
C SER A 96 33.57 5.13 -23.65
N VAL A 97 32.44 4.70 -23.11
CA VAL A 97 31.47 5.56 -22.40
C VAL A 97 31.54 5.38 -20.88
N TRP A 98 32.61 4.74 -20.37
CA TRP A 98 32.73 4.38 -18.96
C TRP A 98 32.72 5.60 -18.02
N GLU A 99 33.49 6.64 -18.35
CA GLU A 99 33.55 7.85 -17.53
C GLU A 99 32.23 8.62 -17.55
N GLU A 100 31.55 8.63 -18.70
CA GLU A 100 30.23 9.24 -18.86
C GLU A 100 29.20 8.51 -18.00
N MET A 101 29.15 7.17 -18.07
CA MET A 101 28.25 6.37 -17.23
C MET A 101 28.55 6.51 -15.74
N LYS A 102 29.82 6.57 -15.35
CA LYS A 102 30.21 6.80 -13.95
C LYS A 102 29.79 8.17 -13.43
N SER A 103 29.67 9.17 -14.30
CA SER A 103 29.21 10.50 -13.94
C SER A 103 27.69 10.60 -13.77
N ILE A 104 26.93 9.61 -14.25
CA ILE A 104 25.47 9.57 -14.10
C ILE A 104 25.15 9.39 -12.63
N SER A 105 24.44 10.36 -12.07
CA SER A 105 23.89 10.30 -10.72
C SER A 105 22.37 10.30 -10.79
N GLY A 106 21.76 9.46 -9.97
CA GLY A 106 20.32 9.44 -9.78
C GLY A 106 19.96 10.42 -8.66
N VAL A 107 19.11 11.38 -8.96
CA VAL A 107 18.52 12.24 -7.92
C VAL A 107 17.07 11.82 -7.72
N ARG A 108 16.74 11.47 -6.47
CA ARG A 108 15.34 11.21 -6.11
C ARG A 108 14.61 12.53 -5.92
N LEU A 109 13.52 12.70 -6.65
CA LEU A 109 12.56 13.78 -6.41
C LEU A 109 11.80 13.51 -5.10
N LYS A 110 11.57 14.58 -4.33
CA LYS A 110 10.79 14.50 -3.09
C LYS A 110 9.37 14.04 -3.41
N SER A 111 8.99 12.89 -2.89
CA SER A 111 7.61 12.40 -2.96
C SER A 111 6.74 13.17 -1.96
N PRO A 112 5.47 13.48 -2.31
CA PRO A 112 4.54 14.10 -1.37
C PRO A 112 4.34 13.19 -0.15
N PRO A 113 4.10 13.76 1.05
CA PRO A 113 3.79 12.95 2.23
C PRO A 113 2.44 12.26 2.04
N ILE A 114 2.48 10.96 1.74
CA ILE A 114 1.28 10.13 1.66
C ILE A 114 0.92 9.74 3.10
N LYS A 115 -0.17 10.30 3.63
CA LYS A 115 -0.76 9.82 4.89
C LYS A 115 -1.48 8.51 4.60
N LEU A 116 -0.83 7.38 4.89
CA LEU A 116 -1.50 6.10 4.91
C LEU A 116 -2.46 6.10 6.11
N VAL A 117 -3.75 6.26 5.85
CA VAL A 117 -4.77 5.94 6.87
C VAL A 117 -4.69 4.43 7.06
N TYR A 118 -4.14 3.99 8.19
CA TYR A 118 -4.06 2.57 8.50
C TYR A 118 -5.48 1.99 8.50
N LYS A 119 -5.77 1.22 7.45
CA LYS A 119 -7.06 0.55 7.26
C LYS A 119 -7.45 -0.30 8.47
N ILE A 120 -6.46 -0.79 9.22
CA ILE A 120 -6.67 -1.59 10.44
C ILE A 120 -7.30 -0.76 11.55
N ASP A 121 -6.76 0.42 11.87
CA ASP A 121 -7.32 1.29 12.91
C ASP A 121 -8.75 1.73 12.57
N TYR A 122 -9.01 1.99 11.28
CA TYR A 122 -10.34 2.32 10.80
C TYR A 122 -11.34 1.15 10.95
N ILE A 123 -10.91 -0.08 10.69
CA ILE A 123 -11.74 -1.28 10.89
C ILE A 123 -12.06 -1.48 12.38
N TRP A 124 -11.07 -1.35 13.27
CA TRP A 124 -11.27 -1.45 14.72
C TRP A 124 -12.20 -0.35 15.24
N PHE A 125 -12.06 0.86 14.72
CA PHE A 125 -12.96 1.98 15.02
C PHE A 125 -14.41 1.68 14.61
N ILE A 126 -14.64 1.14 13.41
CA ILE A 126 -15.99 0.73 12.96
C ILE A 126 -16.56 -0.37 13.85
N ILE A 127 -15.77 -1.39 14.17
CA ILE A 127 -16.19 -2.51 15.03
C ILE A 127 -16.59 -1.99 16.42
N TYR A 128 -15.77 -1.09 17.00
CA TYR A 128 -16.05 -0.48 18.29
C TYR A 128 -17.35 0.33 18.28
N ILE A 129 -17.57 1.14 17.24
CA ILE A 129 -18.83 1.87 17.05
C ILE A 129 -20.01 0.89 16.99
N ILE A 130 -19.96 -0.15 16.17
CA ILE A 130 -21.07 -1.11 16.04
C ILE A 130 -21.37 -1.79 17.38
N LEU A 131 -20.34 -2.21 18.12
CA LEU A 131 -20.49 -2.83 19.44
C LEU A 131 -21.09 -1.89 20.49
N CYS A 132 -20.69 -0.62 20.51
CA CYS A 132 -21.23 0.37 21.44
C CYS A 132 -22.68 0.77 21.11
N PHE A 133 -23.01 0.92 19.82
CA PHE A 133 -24.33 1.36 19.40
C PHE A 133 -25.39 0.24 19.44
N SER A 134 -25.02 -1.03 19.25
CA SER A 134 -25.96 -2.16 19.24
C SER A 134 -26.83 -2.29 20.50
N PRO A 135 -26.29 -2.39 21.73
CA PRO A 135 -27.11 -2.51 22.94
C PRO A 135 -27.91 -1.24 23.22
N TYR A 136 -27.34 -0.07 22.92
CA TYR A 136 -28.03 1.21 23.09
C TYR A 136 -29.28 1.31 22.20
N MET A 137 -29.14 1.00 20.92
CA MET A 137 -30.25 0.99 19.96
C MET A 137 -31.30 -0.06 20.31
N TYR A 138 -30.90 -1.22 20.84
CA TYR A 138 -31.82 -2.26 21.32
C TYR A 138 -32.69 -1.76 22.48
N PHE A 139 -32.08 -1.21 23.53
CA PHE A 139 -32.83 -0.70 24.69
C PHE A 139 -33.71 0.49 24.32
N LEU A 140 -33.22 1.39 23.46
CA LEU A 140 -34.00 2.49 22.94
C LEU A 140 -35.24 1.97 22.20
N SER A 141 -35.07 1.01 21.28
CA SER A 141 -36.17 0.42 20.51
C SER A 141 -37.23 -0.22 21.40
N VAL A 142 -36.84 -0.99 22.41
CA VAL A 142 -37.79 -1.65 23.34
C VAL A 142 -38.56 -0.62 24.17
N LYS A 143 -37.87 0.39 24.73
CA LYS A 143 -38.52 1.46 25.51
C LYS A 143 -39.50 2.24 24.65
N VAL A 144 -39.08 2.59 23.44
CA VAL A 144 -39.89 3.35 22.49
C VAL A 144 -41.12 2.55 22.04
N ILE A 145 -41.01 1.24 21.75
CA ILE A 145 -42.18 0.39 21.43
C ILE A 145 -43.17 0.34 22.61
N ARG A 146 -42.66 0.27 23.84
CA ARG A 146 -43.47 0.25 25.06
C ARG A 146 -44.22 1.56 25.27
N GLU A 147 -43.54 2.69 25.12
CA GLU A 147 -44.13 4.02 25.24
C GLU A 147 -45.10 4.32 24.10
N LYS A 148 -44.76 3.94 22.87
CA LYS A 148 -45.63 4.04 21.69
C LYS A 148 -47.00 3.40 21.94
N LYS A 149 -47.04 2.19 22.51
CA LYS A 149 -48.32 1.50 22.78
C LYS A 149 -49.18 2.27 23.78
N LYS A 150 -48.56 2.87 24.82
CA LYS A 150 -49.27 3.65 25.83
C LYS A 150 -49.72 5.02 25.30
N LEU A 151 -48.83 5.75 24.64
CA LEU A 151 -49.09 7.08 24.10
C LEU A 151 -50.13 7.05 22.98
N LYS A 152 -50.11 6.04 22.11
CA LYS A 152 -51.12 5.91 21.05
C LYS A 152 -52.53 5.69 21.61
N VAL A 153 -52.65 4.91 22.70
CA VAL A 153 -53.94 4.71 23.39
C VAL A 153 -54.41 6.01 24.06
N LEU A 154 -53.50 6.74 24.71
CA LEU A 154 -53.81 8.02 25.36
C LEU A 154 -54.20 9.11 24.34
N MET A 155 -53.45 9.26 23.25
CA MET A 155 -53.74 10.26 22.21
C MET A 155 -55.08 9.99 21.51
N ARG A 156 -55.42 8.71 21.28
CA ARG A 156 -56.72 8.35 20.71
C ARG A 156 -57.87 8.65 21.68
N ALA A 157 -57.66 8.49 22.98
CA ALA A 157 -58.63 8.87 24.01
C ALA A 157 -58.84 10.39 24.11
N MET A 158 -57.82 11.19 23.78
CA MET A 158 -57.90 12.65 23.69
C MET A 158 -58.42 13.18 22.33
N GLY A 159 -58.75 12.30 21.38
CA GLY A 159 -59.28 12.68 20.06
C GLY A 159 -58.25 13.16 19.04
N LEU A 160 -56.95 12.91 19.26
CA LEU A 160 -55.89 13.33 18.33
C LEU A 160 -55.81 12.43 17.09
N GLN A 161 -55.49 13.03 15.94
CA GLN A 161 -55.36 12.33 14.65
C GLN A 161 -54.04 11.56 14.54
N ASP A 162 -54.06 10.40 13.89
CA ASP A 162 -52.87 9.52 13.72
C ASP A 162 -51.69 10.23 13.02
N ILE A 163 -51.94 11.28 12.22
CA ILE A 163 -50.91 12.04 11.51
C ILE A 163 -49.97 12.79 12.49
N ALA A 164 -50.52 13.37 13.57
CA ALA A 164 -49.74 14.07 14.57
C ALA A 164 -48.74 13.14 15.28
N PHE A 165 -49.13 11.87 15.45
CA PHE A 165 -48.25 10.84 16.01
C PHE A 165 -47.06 10.53 15.09
N TRP A 166 -47.30 10.38 13.78
CA TRP A 166 -46.23 10.12 12.80
C TRP A 166 -45.27 11.31 12.64
N LEU A 167 -45.77 12.55 12.71
CA LEU A 167 -44.93 13.75 12.68
C LEU A 167 -44.02 13.86 13.90
N SER A 168 -44.55 13.63 15.11
CA SER A 168 -43.76 13.61 16.34
C SER A 168 -42.64 12.57 16.27
N TRP A 169 -42.95 11.40 15.73
CA TRP A 169 -41.96 10.35 15.49
C TRP A 169 -40.86 10.81 14.53
N SER A 170 -41.23 11.33 13.35
CA SER A 170 -40.25 11.82 12.37
C SER A 170 -39.31 12.86 12.98
N LEU A 171 -39.85 13.79 13.77
CA LEU A 171 -39.05 14.83 14.42
C LEU A 171 -38.04 14.24 15.41
N LEU A 172 -38.48 13.31 16.27
CA LEU A 172 -37.60 12.66 17.25
C LEU A 172 -36.44 11.90 16.58
N TYR A 173 -36.72 11.19 15.49
CA TYR A 173 -35.68 10.48 14.72
C TYR A 173 -34.68 11.45 14.10
N THR A 174 -35.15 12.53 13.49
CA THR A 174 -34.27 13.55 12.89
C THR A 174 -33.35 14.20 13.93
N VAL A 175 -33.88 14.56 15.10
CA VAL A 175 -33.07 15.16 16.19
C VAL A 175 -32.03 14.16 16.71
N TYR A 176 -32.44 12.91 16.94
CA TYR A 176 -31.53 11.88 17.42
C TYR A 176 -30.39 11.60 16.45
N VAL A 177 -30.70 11.43 15.15
CA VAL A 177 -29.69 11.23 14.11
C VAL A 177 -28.76 12.43 14.02
N SER A 178 -29.28 13.66 14.08
CA SER A 178 -28.47 14.89 14.07
C SER A 178 -27.48 14.97 15.24
N ILE A 179 -27.90 14.61 16.46
CA ILE A 179 -27.00 14.57 17.63
C ILE A 179 -25.92 13.52 17.45
N THR A 180 -26.29 12.30 17.04
CA THR A 180 -25.30 11.21 16.85
C THR A 180 -24.30 11.52 15.74
N ALA A 181 -24.74 12.14 14.64
CA ALA A 181 -23.87 12.60 13.56
C ALA A 181 -22.91 13.69 14.04
N SER A 182 -23.39 14.67 14.82
CA SER A 182 -22.55 15.73 15.36
C SER A 182 -21.48 15.20 16.31
N LEU A 183 -21.84 14.28 17.21
CA LEU A 183 -20.89 13.62 18.10
C LEU A 183 -19.85 12.82 17.32
N LEU A 184 -20.27 12.08 16.30
CA LEU A 184 -19.35 11.33 15.44
C LEU A 184 -18.36 12.27 14.76
N THR A 185 -18.83 13.38 14.19
CA THR A 185 -17.95 14.35 13.52
C THR A 185 -16.91 14.95 14.46
N LEU A 186 -17.28 15.18 15.73
CA LEU A 186 -16.40 15.75 16.76
C LEU A 186 -15.32 14.77 17.24
N ILE A 187 -15.60 13.47 17.18
CA ILE A 187 -14.64 12.40 17.52
C ILE A 187 -13.67 12.15 16.36
N THR A 188 -14.12 12.34 15.12
CA THR A 188 -13.32 12.07 13.91
C THR A 188 -12.46 13.25 13.43
N ILE A 189 -12.72 14.47 13.94
CA ILE A 189 -11.87 15.66 13.75
C ILE A 189 -10.68 15.57 14.70
#